data_AF-A0A0Q5D8D0-F1
#
_entry.id   AF-A0A0Q5D8D0-F1
#
_cell.length_a   1.000
_cell.length_b   1.000
_cell.length_c   1.000
_cell.angle_alpha   90.00
_cell.angle_beta   90.00
_cell.angle_gamma   90.00
#
_symmetry.space_group_name_H-M   'P 1'
#
loop_
_entity.id
_entity.type
_entity.pdbx_description
1 polymer ?
#
loop_
_entity_poly.entity_id
_entity_poly.type
_entity_poly.pdbx_seq_one_letter_code
_entity_poly.pdbx_strand_id
1 'polypeptide(L)'
;MHNFEKRRDRYELFASFEKPLVNLSFELPVPDFRPYCKANGLPPFHFFLFCVLNAVKGIDNFMYRVLDGEVFKLDDFAASYTVINQNNDLNITKFEMSDDLHTFIARSLAAKQIAETRTELANMGPLMTPLEQKQNVHITCMPWFKLTSVEHPIYRHADYDIPSLAWGRFGDARADGTMVVPFSVQAHHGFVDGYHVHLLAQSIAARARDLIGQ
;
A
#
# COMPACT_ATOMS: atom_id res chain seq x y z
N MET A 1 17.30 5.98 -11.38
CA MET A 1 17.48 4.65 -12.03
C MET A 1 18.71 3.86 -11.56
N HIS A 2 19.71 4.42 -10.87
CA HIS A 2 20.92 3.67 -10.43
C HIS A 2 20.65 2.38 -9.65
N ASN A 3 19.64 2.37 -8.75
CA ASN A 3 19.29 1.19 -7.97
C ASN A 3 18.68 0.07 -8.82
N PHE A 4 17.99 0.41 -9.91
CA PHE A 4 17.43 -0.58 -10.84
C PHE A 4 18.53 -1.32 -11.59
N GLU A 5 19.59 -0.62 -12.03
CA GLU A 5 20.71 -1.25 -12.75
C GLU A 5 21.37 -2.38 -11.96
N LYS A 6 21.45 -2.26 -10.62
CA LYS A 6 21.99 -3.31 -9.75
C LYS A 6 21.13 -4.57 -9.67
N ARG A 7 19.87 -4.48 -10.11
CA ARG A 7 18.88 -5.56 -10.08
C ARG A 7 18.35 -5.93 -11.47
N ARG A 8 18.91 -5.36 -12.53
CA ARG A 8 18.44 -5.56 -13.92
C ARG A 8 18.35 -7.04 -14.28
N ASP A 9 19.34 -7.83 -13.90
CA ASP A 9 19.36 -9.28 -14.10
C ASP A 9 18.21 -10.02 -13.39
N ARG A 10 17.83 -9.60 -12.17
CA ARG A 10 16.67 -10.14 -11.44
C ARG A 10 15.39 -9.77 -12.18
N TYR A 11 15.28 -8.52 -12.64
CA TYR A 11 14.13 -8.10 -13.43
C TYR A 11 13.99 -8.90 -14.72
N GLU A 12 15.05 -9.02 -15.52
CA GLU A 12 15.04 -9.76 -16.78
C GLU A 12 14.65 -11.23 -16.59
N LEU A 13 15.15 -11.88 -15.53
CA LEU A 13 14.76 -13.25 -15.21
C LEU A 13 13.27 -13.35 -14.88
N PHE A 14 12.78 -12.58 -13.90
CA PHE A 14 11.40 -12.73 -13.44
C PHE A 14 10.39 -12.21 -14.45
N ALA A 15 10.71 -11.18 -15.24
CA ALA A 15 9.86 -10.67 -16.31
C ALA A 15 9.61 -11.71 -17.41
N SER A 16 10.47 -12.73 -17.53
CA SER A 16 10.25 -13.86 -18.46
C SER A 16 9.20 -14.87 -17.97
N PHE A 17 8.74 -14.77 -16.72
CA PHE A 17 7.79 -15.72 -16.15
C PHE A 17 6.35 -15.33 -16.48
N GLU A 18 5.47 -16.33 -16.61
CA GLU A 18 4.02 -16.10 -16.70
C GLU A 18 3.47 -15.40 -15.44
N LYS A 19 4.05 -15.73 -14.28
CA LYS A 19 3.71 -15.15 -12.97
C LYS A 19 4.96 -14.55 -12.31
N PRO A 20 5.28 -13.28 -12.58
CA PRO A 20 6.50 -12.63 -12.08
C PRO A 20 6.34 -12.09 -10.66
N LEU A 21 5.38 -12.59 -9.87
CA LEU A 21 4.96 -11.96 -8.61
C LEU A 21 5.46 -12.72 -7.39
N VAL A 22 5.85 -11.98 -6.37
CA VAL A 22 6.06 -12.48 -5.01
C VAL A 22 4.93 -11.97 -4.13
N ASN A 23 4.39 -12.82 -3.26
CA ASN A 23 3.37 -12.44 -2.27
C ASN A 23 3.80 -12.98 -0.90
N LEU A 24 3.96 -12.08 0.08
CA LEU A 24 4.36 -12.41 1.44
C LEU A 24 3.30 -11.92 2.42
N SER A 25 2.73 -12.84 3.21
CA SER A 25 1.88 -12.53 4.35
C SER A 25 2.64 -12.80 5.65
N PHE A 26 2.64 -11.84 6.57
CA PHE A 26 3.42 -11.89 7.80
C PHE A 26 2.79 -11.06 8.92
N GLU A 27 3.21 -11.32 10.16
CA GLU A 27 2.88 -10.49 11.30
C GLU A 27 3.81 -9.28 11.32
N LEU A 28 3.26 -8.07 11.22
CA LEU A 28 4.00 -6.82 11.29
C LEU A 28 3.92 -6.22 12.71
N PRO A 29 4.99 -6.26 13.51
CA PRO A 29 5.04 -5.56 14.79
C PRO A 29 5.16 -4.06 14.54
N VAL A 30 4.28 -3.27 15.15
CA VAL A 30 4.31 -1.81 15.12
C VAL A 30 4.04 -1.27 16.52
N PRO A 31 4.47 -0.05 16.84
CA PRO A 31 4.02 0.63 18.05
C PRO A 31 2.49 0.66 18.11
N ASP A 32 1.91 0.53 19.29
CA ASP A 32 0.50 0.80 19.48
C ASP A 32 0.24 2.31 19.35
N PHE A 33 -0.15 2.73 18.14
CA PHE A 33 -0.45 4.13 17.81
C PHE A 33 -1.85 4.57 18.25
N ARG A 34 -2.70 3.67 18.76
CA ARG A 34 -4.09 3.99 19.11
C ARG A 34 -4.22 5.05 20.22
N PRO A 35 -3.41 5.03 21.30
CA PRO A 35 -3.43 6.09 22.30
C PRO A 35 -3.08 7.47 21.72
N TYR A 36 -2.03 7.55 20.90
CA TYR A 36 -1.63 8.78 20.20
C TYR A 36 -2.74 9.27 19.27
N CYS A 37 -3.31 8.37 18.46
CA CYS A 37 -4.42 8.69 17.57
C CYS A 37 -5.62 9.24 18.34
N LYS A 38 -5.97 8.62 19.47
CA LYS A 38 -7.07 9.07 20.34
C LYS A 38 -6.81 10.45 20.93
N ALA A 39 -5.59 10.72 21.41
CA ALA A 39 -5.21 12.02 21.97
C ALA A 39 -5.26 13.15 20.94
N ASN A 40 -4.97 12.86 19.67
CA ASN A 40 -4.90 13.83 18.59
C ASN A 40 -6.11 13.83 17.65
N GLY A 41 -7.18 13.08 17.97
CA GLY A 41 -8.39 13.00 17.14
C GLY A 41 -8.17 12.38 15.76
N LEU A 42 -7.17 11.51 15.60
CA LEU A 42 -6.82 10.88 14.33
C LEU A 42 -7.48 9.50 14.19
N PRO A 43 -8.07 9.15 13.04
CA PRO A 43 -8.57 7.80 12.83
C PRO A 43 -7.42 6.79 12.64
N PRO A 44 -7.36 5.69 13.41
CA PRO A 44 -6.25 4.73 13.37
C PRO A 44 -5.97 4.11 11.99
N PHE A 45 -7.01 3.86 11.19
CA PHE A 45 -6.84 3.34 9.82
C PHE A 45 -6.07 4.33 8.93
N HIS A 46 -6.46 5.61 8.92
CA HIS A 46 -5.84 6.62 8.06
C HIS A 46 -4.44 6.99 8.53
N PHE A 47 -4.17 6.96 9.84
CA PHE A 47 -2.83 7.06 10.39
C PHE A 47 -1.91 5.93 9.91
N PHE A 48 -2.39 4.68 9.97
CA PHE A 48 -1.60 3.55 9.50
C PHE A 48 -1.40 3.56 7.98
N LEU A 49 -2.43 3.93 7.21
CA LEU A 49 -2.35 4.14 5.76
C LEU A 49 -1.30 5.19 5.40
N PHE A 50 -1.24 6.31 6.13
CA PHE A 50 -0.18 7.32 5.98
C PHE A 50 1.20 6.70 6.16
N CYS A 51 1.37 5.89 7.22
CA CYS A 51 2.64 5.23 7.51
C CYS A 51 3.06 4.28 6.37
N VAL A 52 2.13 3.47 5.88
CA VAL A 52 2.33 2.50 4.80
C VAL A 52 2.70 3.19 3.49
N LEU A 53 1.89 4.13 3.01
CA LEU A 53 2.12 4.73 1.70
C LEU A 53 3.37 5.61 1.66
N ASN A 54 3.67 6.34 2.74
CA ASN A 54 4.92 7.12 2.81
C ASN A 54 6.15 6.23 2.97
N ALA A 55 6.03 5.03 3.56
CA ALA A 55 7.11 4.04 3.56
C ALA A 55 7.33 3.45 2.16
N VAL A 56 6.25 3.13 1.43
CA VAL A 56 6.30 2.68 0.03
C VAL A 56 6.99 3.72 -0.85
N LYS A 57 6.57 4.99 -0.77
CA LYS A 57 7.16 6.10 -1.54
C LYS A 57 8.66 6.28 -1.28
N GLY A 58 9.12 5.97 -0.05
CA GLY A 58 10.52 6.07 0.36
C GLY A 58 11.42 4.93 -0.12
N ILE A 59 10.88 3.87 -0.73
CA ILE A 59 11.65 2.70 -1.16
C ILE A 59 11.53 2.56 -2.68
N ASP A 60 12.61 2.91 -3.39
CA ASP A 60 12.71 2.88 -4.85
C ASP A 60 12.12 1.61 -5.50
N ASN A 61 12.35 0.44 -4.90
CA ASN A 61 11.90 -0.86 -5.41
C ASN A 61 10.37 -0.96 -5.58
N PHE A 62 9.59 -0.28 -4.75
CA PHE A 62 8.12 -0.25 -4.88
C PHE A 62 7.63 0.82 -5.87
N MET A 63 8.54 1.67 -6.35
CA MET A 63 8.26 2.79 -7.25
C MET A 63 8.57 2.47 -8.72
N TYR A 64 9.13 1.30 -9.02
CA TYR A 64 9.38 0.89 -10.41
C TYR A 64 8.10 0.42 -11.11
N ARG A 65 7.98 0.76 -12.39
CA ARG A 65 6.88 0.40 -13.28
C ARG A 65 7.45 0.03 -14.65
N VAL A 66 6.65 -0.69 -15.43
CA VAL A 66 6.90 -1.05 -16.82
C VAL A 66 5.87 -0.36 -17.69
N LEU A 67 6.33 0.41 -18.67
CA LEU A 67 5.48 1.03 -19.69
C LEU A 67 6.15 0.83 -21.05
N ASP A 68 5.41 0.27 -22.01
CA ASP A 68 5.89 -0.03 -23.36
C ASP A 68 7.20 -0.86 -23.38
N GLY A 69 7.33 -1.78 -22.43
CA GLY A 69 8.51 -2.65 -22.26
C GLY A 69 9.67 -2.02 -21.49
N GLU A 70 9.59 -0.73 -21.18
CA GLU A 70 10.65 0.00 -20.50
C GLU A 70 10.38 0.16 -19.00
N VAL A 71 11.43 -0.06 -18.19
CA VAL A 71 11.34 0.16 -16.74
C VAL A 71 11.65 1.61 -16.41
N PHE A 72 10.78 2.24 -15.63
CA PHE A 72 10.98 3.58 -15.10
C PHE A 72 10.62 3.64 -13.61
N LYS A 73 11.10 4.67 -12.93
CA LYS A 73 10.76 4.97 -11.53
C LYS A 73 9.72 6.07 -11.51
N LEU A 74 8.65 5.86 -10.75
CA LEU A 74 7.67 6.90 -10.42
C LEU A 74 8.26 7.91 -9.43
N ASP A 75 8.00 9.19 -9.69
CA ASP A 75 8.25 10.27 -8.72
C ASP A 75 7.15 10.31 -7.63
N ASP A 76 5.91 10.03 -8.03
CA ASP A 76 4.76 9.95 -7.13
C ASP A 76 3.67 9.00 -7.64
N PHE A 77 2.69 8.72 -6.78
CA PHE A 77 1.48 7.97 -7.11
C PHE A 77 0.26 8.55 -6.40
N ALA A 78 -0.93 8.27 -6.92
CA ALA A 78 -2.17 8.57 -6.21
C ALA A 78 -2.39 7.56 -5.06
N ALA A 79 -2.74 8.05 -3.89
CA ALA A 79 -3.17 7.22 -2.79
C ALA A 79 -4.55 6.65 -3.07
N SER A 80 -4.75 5.38 -2.75
CA SER A 80 -6.02 4.69 -2.89
C SER A 80 -6.19 3.66 -1.78
N TYR A 81 -7.43 3.29 -1.49
CA TYR A 81 -7.79 2.14 -0.68
C TYR A 81 -9.24 1.74 -0.95
N THR A 82 -9.58 0.51 -0.63
CA THR A 82 -10.92 -0.03 -0.74
C THR A 82 -11.82 0.46 0.40
N VAL A 83 -13.07 0.79 0.09
CA VAL A 83 -14.12 1.09 1.06
C VAL A 83 -15.35 0.23 0.76
N ILE A 84 -16.23 0.11 1.74
CA ILE A 84 -17.56 -0.47 1.55
C ILE A 84 -18.56 0.67 1.36
N ASN A 85 -19.37 0.62 0.31
CA ASN A 85 -20.42 1.61 0.06
C ASN A 85 -21.72 1.29 0.82
N GLN A 86 -22.74 2.12 0.65
CA GLN A 86 -24.07 1.94 1.27
C GLN A 86 -24.80 0.62 0.94
N ASN A 87 -24.38 -0.10 -0.10
CA ASN A 87 -24.95 -1.40 -0.49
C ASN A 87 -24.17 -2.60 0.07
N ASN A 88 -23.14 -2.34 0.88
CA ASN A 88 -22.11 -3.32 1.26
C ASN A 88 -21.21 -3.79 0.11
N ASP A 89 -21.17 -3.06 -1.01
CA ASP A 89 -20.32 -3.38 -2.15
C ASP A 89 -18.94 -2.71 -2.03
N LEU A 90 -17.96 -3.30 -2.70
CA LEU A 90 -16.61 -2.76 -2.82
C LEU A 90 -16.60 -1.47 -3.65
N ASN A 91 -15.99 -0.42 -3.14
CA ASN A 91 -15.60 0.76 -3.90
C ASN A 91 -14.16 1.18 -3.59
N ILE A 92 -13.62 2.14 -4.35
CA ILE A 92 -12.22 2.55 -4.29
C ILE A 92 -12.12 4.07 -4.17
N THR A 93 -11.34 4.55 -3.19
CA THR A 93 -10.98 5.97 -3.09
C THR A 93 -9.81 6.30 -4.00
N LYS A 94 -9.69 7.56 -4.44
CA LYS A 94 -8.46 8.08 -5.04
C LYS A 94 -8.19 9.50 -4.54
N PHE A 95 -6.98 9.79 -4.09
CA PHE A 95 -6.58 11.11 -3.59
C PHE A 95 -5.07 11.35 -3.73
N GLU A 96 -4.66 12.60 -3.62
CA GLU A 96 -3.26 13.01 -3.72
C GLU A 96 -2.48 12.68 -2.44
N MET A 97 -1.27 12.15 -2.59
CA MET A 97 -0.33 11.91 -1.49
C MET A 97 0.05 13.22 -0.77
N SER A 98 0.45 13.11 0.49
CA SER A 98 1.05 14.21 1.26
C SER A 98 1.98 13.62 2.32
N ASP A 99 3.08 14.30 2.58
CA ASP A 99 4.03 14.03 3.65
C ASP A 99 3.62 14.67 4.99
N ASP A 100 2.66 15.59 4.97
CA ASP A 100 1.99 16.12 6.16
C ASP A 100 0.84 15.19 6.60
N LEU A 101 0.90 14.72 7.84
CA LEU A 101 -0.03 13.74 8.40
C LEU A 101 -1.48 14.25 8.37
N HIS A 102 -1.70 15.51 8.76
CA HIS A 102 -3.04 16.07 8.86
C HIS A 102 -3.66 16.30 7.49
N THR A 103 -2.89 16.85 6.55
CA THR A 103 -3.30 17.06 5.16
C THR A 103 -3.61 15.73 4.48
N PHE A 104 -2.76 14.71 4.68
CA PHE A 104 -3.02 13.37 4.16
C PHE A 104 -4.34 12.79 4.69
N ILE A 105 -4.56 12.82 6.01
CA ILE A 105 -5.77 12.27 6.63
C ILE A 105 -7.01 13.03 6.15
N ALA A 106 -6.95 14.36 6.06
CA ALA A 106 -8.07 15.18 5.56
C ALA A 106 -8.44 14.80 4.11
N ARG A 107 -7.45 14.68 3.21
CA ARG A 107 -7.66 14.23 1.83
C ARG A 107 -8.21 12.80 1.77
N SER A 108 -7.70 11.90 2.59
CA SER A 108 -8.14 10.51 2.68
C SER A 108 -9.60 10.38 3.10
N LEU A 109 -10.03 11.17 4.10
CA LEU A 109 -11.41 11.21 4.59
C LEU A 109 -12.38 11.83 3.58
N ALA A 110 -11.98 12.90 2.89
CA ALA A 110 -12.80 13.49 1.82
C ALA A 110 -13.03 12.47 0.67
N ALA A 111 -11.98 11.76 0.27
CA ALA A 111 -12.11 10.71 -0.75
C ALA A 111 -12.95 9.52 -0.28
N LYS A 112 -12.91 9.19 1.02
CA LYS A 112 -13.79 8.19 1.65
C LYS A 112 -15.27 8.51 1.44
N GLN A 113 -15.67 9.72 1.80
CA GLN A 113 -17.06 10.18 1.72
C GLN A 113 -17.62 10.07 0.29
N ILE A 114 -16.79 10.44 -0.70
CA ILE A 114 -17.17 10.33 -2.11
C ILE A 114 -17.31 8.85 -2.52
N ALA A 115 -16.38 7.99 -2.13
CA ALA A 115 -16.42 6.58 -2.54
C ALA A 115 -17.54 5.77 -1.86
N GLU A 116 -17.92 6.09 -0.62
CA GLU A 116 -18.99 5.39 0.11
C GLU A 116 -20.40 5.69 -0.44
N THR A 117 -20.59 6.84 -1.08
CA THR A 117 -21.88 7.26 -1.66
C THR A 117 -22.08 6.78 -3.09
N ARG A 118 -21.01 6.33 -3.77
CA ARG A 118 -21.07 5.78 -5.12
C ARG A 118 -21.60 4.35 -5.12
N THR A 119 -22.67 4.13 -5.86
CA THR A 119 -23.25 2.79 -6.09
C THR A 119 -22.46 1.99 -7.11
N GLU A 120 -21.91 2.64 -8.13
CA GLU A 120 -21.06 2.01 -9.12
C GLU A 120 -19.60 1.95 -8.65
N LEU A 121 -18.90 0.87 -9.03
CA LEU A 121 -17.46 0.76 -8.79
C LEU A 121 -16.72 1.89 -9.50
N ALA A 122 -15.90 2.63 -8.77
CA ALA A 122 -15.05 3.66 -9.36
C ALA A 122 -14.05 3.03 -10.34
N ASN A 123 -14.36 3.08 -11.64
CA ASN A 123 -13.48 2.65 -12.71
C ASN A 123 -13.09 3.84 -13.59
N MET A 124 -12.03 4.52 -13.20
CA MET A 124 -11.49 5.65 -13.96
C MET A 124 -10.43 5.22 -14.98
N GLY A 125 -10.07 3.93 -15.04
CA GLY A 125 -9.03 3.41 -15.93
C GLY A 125 -9.24 3.76 -17.41
N PRO A 126 -10.45 3.60 -17.98
CA PRO A 126 -10.73 3.99 -19.37
C PRO A 126 -10.53 5.48 -19.69
N LEU A 127 -10.51 6.34 -18.68
CA LEU A 127 -10.33 7.79 -18.82
C LEU A 127 -8.88 8.24 -18.57
N MET A 128 -7.99 7.31 -18.19
CA MET A 128 -6.60 7.58 -17.85
C MET A 128 -5.67 7.19 -19.00
N THR A 129 -4.62 7.99 -19.21
CA THR A 129 -3.47 7.61 -20.01
C THR A 129 -2.78 6.35 -19.45
N PRO A 130 -2.03 5.59 -20.27
CA PRO A 130 -1.29 4.43 -19.79
C PRO A 130 -0.39 4.73 -18.58
N LEU A 131 0.25 5.90 -18.56
CA LEU A 131 1.10 6.32 -17.43
C LEU A 131 0.28 6.55 -16.15
N GLU A 132 -0.86 7.25 -16.23
CA GLU A 132 -1.73 7.50 -15.07
C GLU A 132 -2.30 6.19 -14.47
N GLN A 133 -2.51 5.17 -15.29
CA GLN A 133 -2.93 3.85 -14.81
C GLN A 133 -1.82 3.17 -13.98
N LYS A 134 -0.54 3.44 -14.28
CA LYS A 134 0.61 2.92 -13.52
C LYS A 134 0.89 3.68 -12.21
N GLN A 135 0.40 4.92 -12.08
CA GLN A 135 0.59 5.82 -10.94
C GLN A 135 -0.29 5.48 -9.72
N ASN A 136 -0.30 4.23 -9.29
CA ASN A 136 -1.10 3.77 -8.16
C ASN A 136 -0.29 2.85 -7.23
N VAL A 137 -0.83 2.63 -6.03
CA VAL A 137 -0.51 1.53 -5.12
C VAL A 137 -1.86 1.01 -4.63
N HIS A 138 -2.10 -0.30 -4.72
CA HIS A 138 -3.38 -0.88 -4.35
C HIS A 138 -3.38 -1.22 -2.87
N ILE A 139 -4.43 -0.78 -2.16
CA ILE A 139 -4.58 -1.01 -0.72
C ILE A 139 -5.94 -1.62 -0.42
N THR A 140 -5.94 -2.68 0.37
CA THR A 140 -7.15 -3.23 0.96
C THR A 140 -6.99 -3.49 2.45
N CYS A 141 -8.07 -3.37 3.20
CA CYS A 141 -8.10 -3.67 4.61
C CYS A 141 -9.34 -4.50 4.93
N MET A 142 -9.13 -5.59 5.67
CA MET A 142 -10.20 -6.46 6.14
C MET A 142 -10.20 -6.44 7.67
N PRO A 143 -10.76 -5.38 8.30
CA PRO A 143 -10.62 -5.15 9.73
C PRO A 143 -11.31 -6.21 10.60
N TRP A 144 -12.14 -7.07 10.01
CA TRP A 144 -12.82 -8.16 10.70
C TRP A 144 -11.95 -9.42 10.86
N PHE A 145 -10.93 -9.59 10.02
CA PHE A 145 -10.13 -10.82 9.99
C PHE A 145 -8.79 -10.66 10.69
N LYS A 146 -8.41 -11.64 11.51
CA LYS A 146 -6.99 -11.92 11.77
C LYS A 146 -6.43 -12.60 10.52
N LEU A 147 -6.06 -11.79 9.53
CA LEU A 147 -5.67 -12.25 8.20
C LEU A 147 -4.46 -13.20 8.30
N THR A 148 -4.51 -14.35 7.65
CA THR A 148 -3.38 -15.28 7.52
C THR A 148 -2.74 -15.21 6.14
N SER A 149 -3.57 -15.09 5.10
CA SER A 149 -3.14 -14.95 3.70
C SER A 149 -4.21 -14.24 2.89
N VAL A 150 -3.80 -13.57 1.81
CA VAL A 150 -4.70 -13.00 0.80
C VAL A 150 -4.08 -13.16 -0.59
N GLU A 151 -4.93 -13.38 -1.58
CA GLU A 151 -4.57 -13.29 -2.99
C GLU A 151 -5.40 -12.18 -3.62
N HIS A 152 -4.72 -11.27 -4.34
CA HIS A 152 -5.39 -10.16 -5.02
C HIS A 152 -5.81 -10.59 -6.43
N PRO A 153 -6.97 -10.13 -6.93
CA PRO A 153 -7.33 -10.35 -8.32
C PRO A 153 -6.37 -9.58 -9.23
N ILE A 154 -5.80 -10.29 -10.21
CA ILE A 154 -4.89 -9.72 -11.21
C ILE A 154 -5.41 -10.05 -12.60
N TYR A 155 -5.63 -9.02 -13.41
CA TYR A 155 -6.15 -9.20 -14.77
C TYR A 155 -5.19 -10.01 -15.64
N ARG A 156 -3.89 -9.66 -15.61
CA ARG A 156 -2.82 -10.38 -16.31
C ARG A 156 -1.54 -10.35 -15.48
N HIS A 157 -1.09 -11.53 -15.05
CA HIS A 157 0.04 -11.66 -14.11
C HIS A 157 1.34 -11.13 -14.70
N ALA A 158 1.62 -11.45 -15.97
CA ALA A 158 2.83 -11.04 -16.67
C ALA A 158 3.02 -9.51 -16.76
N ASP A 159 1.91 -8.75 -16.74
CA ASP A 159 1.95 -7.29 -16.92
C ASP A 159 1.88 -6.54 -15.57
N TYR A 160 1.79 -7.27 -14.45
CA TYR A 160 1.50 -6.70 -13.14
C TYR A 160 2.75 -6.18 -12.45
N ASP A 161 2.84 -4.87 -12.32
CA ASP A 161 4.00 -4.13 -11.78
C ASP A 161 3.62 -3.12 -10.69
N ILE A 162 2.33 -3.04 -10.33
CA ILE A 162 1.83 -2.13 -9.29
C ILE A 162 1.77 -2.88 -7.97
N PRO A 163 2.45 -2.43 -6.90
CA PRO A 163 2.36 -3.08 -5.60
C PRO A 163 0.92 -3.13 -5.07
N SER A 164 0.57 -4.27 -4.47
CA SER A 164 -0.65 -4.50 -3.71
C SER A 164 -0.30 -4.79 -2.26
N LEU A 165 -0.93 -4.07 -1.34
CA LEU A 165 -0.75 -4.28 0.09
C LEU A 165 -2.09 -4.49 0.75
N ALA A 166 -2.10 -5.36 1.74
CA ALA A 166 -3.29 -5.69 2.49
C ALA A 166 -2.98 -5.79 3.97
N TRP A 167 -3.96 -5.48 4.82
CA TRP A 167 -3.87 -5.84 6.23
C TRP A 167 -5.21 -6.25 6.83
N GLY A 168 -5.12 -7.01 7.91
CA GLY A 168 -6.25 -7.44 8.71
C GLY A 168 -6.52 -6.53 9.91
N ARG A 169 -7.26 -7.07 10.86
CA ARG A 169 -7.53 -6.45 12.16
C ARG A 169 -6.24 -6.12 12.91
N PHE A 170 -6.16 -4.92 13.47
CA PHE A 170 -5.11 -4.57 14.42
C PHE A 170 -5.19 -5.48 15.66
N GLY A 171 -4.05 -6.02 16.08
CA GLY A 171 -3.96 -6.90 17.24
C GLY A 171 -4.16 -6.19 18.57
N ASP A 172 -4.20 -7.01 19.62
CA ASP A 172 -4.23 -6.51 20.99
C ASP A 172 -2.92 -5.80 21.35
N ALA A 173 -3.00 -4.85 22.28
CA ALA A 173 -1.82 -4.19 22.83
C ALA A 173 -0.96 -5.22 23.59
N ARG A 174 0.35 -5.16 23.38
CA ARG A 174 1.35 -5.95 24.08
C ARG A 174 1.97 -5.15 25.22
N ALA A 175 2.58 -5.84 26.18
CA ALA A 175 3.18 -5.21 27.35
C ALA A 175 4.35 -4.27 27.02
N ASP A 176 4.99 -4.43 25.86
CA ASP A 176 6.08 -3.60 25.36
C ASP A 176 5.61 -2.34 24.60
N GLY A 177 4.30 -2.03 24.63
CA GLY A 177 3.73 -0.89 23.92
C GLY A 177 3.60 -1.10 22.41
N THR A 178 3.76 -2.33 21.92
CA THR A 178 3.55 -2.68 20.52
C THR A 178 2.20 -3.38 20.30
N MET A 179 1.83 -3.54 19.03
CA MET A 179 0.78 -4.45 18.58
C MET A 179 1.24 -5.13 17.29
N VAL A 180 0.55 -6.20 16.90
CA VAL A 180 0.79 -6.85 15.61
C VAL A 180 -0.35 -6.59 14.64
N VAL A 181 0.02 -6.22 13.42
CA VAL A 181 -0.88 -6.08 12.29
C VAL A 181 -0.60 -7.23 11.32
N PRO A 182 -1.57 -8.11 11.03
CA PRO A 182 -1.42 -9.07 9.95
C PRO A 182 -1.33 -8.32 8.61
N PHE A 183 -0.24 -8.50 7.88
CA PHE A 183 0.11 -7.67 6.73
C PHE A 183 0.50 -8.54 5.54
N SER A 184 0.13 -8.12 4.33
CA SER A 184 0.50 -8.79 3.09
C SER A 184 1.06 -7.80 2.08
N VAL A 185 2.08 -8.24 1.34
CA VAL A 185 2.69 -7.46 0.26
C VAL A 185 2.82 -8.35 -0.96
N GLN A 186 2.21 -7.93 -2.06
CA GLN A 186 2.38 -8.49 -3.39
C GLN A 186 3.04 -7.47 -4.31
N ALA A 187 4.09 -7.88 -5.01
CA ALA A 187 4.83 -7.03 -5.94
C ALA A 187 5.53 -7.86 -7.02
N HIS A 188 5.98 -7.20 -8.09
CA HIS A 188 6.79 -7.82 -9.13
C HIS A 188 8.17 -8.21 -8.58
N HIS A 189 8.52 -9.49 -8.65
CA HIS A 189 9.69 -10.07 -8.01
C HIS A 189 11.01 -9.54 -8.61
N GLY A 190 10.98 -9.14 -9.89
CA GLY A 190 12.06 -8.39 -10.51
C GLY A 190 12.46 -7.12 -9.76
N PHE A 191 11.49 -6.44 -9.14
CA PHE A 191 11.72 -5.19 -8.41
C PHE A 191 11.86 -5.42 -6.90
N VAL A 192 11.06 -6.32 -6.33
CA VAL A 192 10.90 -6.51 -4.88
C VAL A 192 11.23 -7.95 -4.50
N ASP A 193 11.93 -8.13 -3.38
CA ASP A 193 12.24 -9.44 -2.78
C ASP A 193 11.88 -9.37 -1.30
N GLY A 194 12.02 -10.49 -0.57
CA GLY A 194 11.81 -10.53 0.88
C GLY A 194 12.60 -9.46 1.66
N TYR A 195 13.81 -9.10 1.19
CA TYR A 195 14.59 -8.01 1.80
C TYR A 195 13.89 -6.64 1.68
N HIS A 196 13.36 -6.30 0.51
CA HIS A 196 12.66 -5.02 0.31
C HIS A 196 11.35 -4.96 1.10
N VAL A 197 10.66 -6.11 1.23
CA VAL A 197 9.48 -6.23 2.11
C VAL A 197 9.85 -6.04 3.59
N HIS A 198 11.00 -6.58 4.01
CA HIS A 198 11.54 -6.34 5.35
C HIS A 198 11.87 -4.86 5.59
N LEU A 199 12.51 -4.18 4.63
CA LEU A 199 12.77 -2.73 4.71
C LEU A 199 11.48 -1.92 4.81
N LEU A 200 10.44 -2.30 4.06
CA LEU A 200 9.12 -1.69 4.14
C LEU A 200 8.54 -1.85 5.54
N ALA A 201 8.56 -3.06 6.10
CA ALA A 201 8.10 -3.34 7.46
C ALA A 201 8.82 -2.47 8.52
N GLN A 202 10.16 -2.37 8.42
CA GLN A 202 10.94 -1.51 9.30
C GLN A 202 10.60 -0.03 9.14
N SER A 203 10.44 0.45 7.91
CA SER A 203 10.10 1.84 7.62
C SER A 203 8.72 2.23 8.14
N ILE A 204 7.72 1.33 8.04
CA ILE A 204 6.38 1.54 8.59
C ILE A 204 6.46 1.70 10.11
N ALA A 205 7.14 0.76 10.79
CA ALA A 205 7.27 0.79 12.24
C ALA A 205 8.07 2.00 12.74
N ALA A 206 9.14 2.39 12.03
CA ALA A 206 9.93 3.58 12.34
C ALA A 206 9.09 4.85 12.23
N ARG A 207 8.37 5.03 11.11
CA ARG A 207 7.50 6.20 10.90
C ARG A 207 6.41 6.32 11.95
N ALA A 208 5.80 5.21 12.35
CA ALA A 208 4.83 5.21 13.44
C ALA A 208 5.47 5.65 14.78
N ARG A 209 6.68 5.16 15.11
CA ARG A 209 7.42 5.60 16.31
C ARG A 209 7.72 7.09 16.28
N ASP A 210 8.21 7.58 15.15
CA ASP A 210 8.63 8.98 15.01
C ASP A 210 7.44 9.93 15.20
N LEU A 211 6.26 9.59 14.65
CA LEU A 211 5.04 10.37 14.82
C LEU A 211 4.51 10.34 16.26
N ILE A 212 4.61 9.20 16.94
CA ILE A 212 4.18 9.06 18.34
C ILE A 212 5.11 9.86 19.29
N GLY A 213 6.39 9.98 18.92
CA GLY A 213 7.40 10.68 19.71
C GLY A 213 7.43 12.21 19.54
N GLN A 214 6.62 12.77 18.62
CA GLN A 214 6.42 14.20 18.43
C GLN A 214 5.38 14.75 19.40
#